data_AF-A0A662UHS1-F1
#
_entry.id   AF-A0A662UHS1-F1
#
_cell.length_a   1.000
_cell.length_b   1.000
_cell.length_c   1.000
_cell.angle_alpha   90.00
_cell.angle_beta   90.00
_cell.angle_gamma   90.00
#
_symmetry.space_group_name_H-M   'P 1'
#
loop_
_entity.id
_entity.type
_entity.pdbx_description
1 polymer ?
#
loop_
_entity_poly.entity_id
_entity_poly.type
_entity_poly.pdbx_seq_one_letter_code
_entity_poly.pdbx_strand_id
1 'polypeptide(L)'
;MEEDVKELATNLHDLLVEGGLRKYLKDLAYELQFRQGRSYLAEVAEKTIRRVNPRENVLMVTGFRVPPNYIQETDGPLGTAVLYRALLKLEAFPVVVTEAAEESVRCIYSALETLGFRPKVINGYEVPNDLGREPTVIVAPPQKERGSQQFIRYMWRYLNPAAVVYIEKPGPNMLGIYHSMGGLDITQYHIDAEILLKDLGRSAGVTIGIGDGGNEVGMGVVYEAVRKYVPYGSICRCP
;
A
#
# COMPACT_ATOMS: atom_id res chain seq x y z
N MET A 1 -17.72 5.14 19.37
CA MET A 1 -16.37 4.56 19.51
C MET A 1 -16.11 4.48 20.99
N GLU A 2 -15.85 3.28 21.51
CA GLU A 2 -15.44 3.08 22.90
C GLU A 2 -14.22 3.97 23.21
N GLU A 3 -14.17 4.53 24.42
CA GLU A 3 -13.10 5.44 24.88
C GLU A 3 -11.71 4.84 24.60
N ASP A 4 -11.57 3.54 24.87
CA ASP A 4 -10.35 2.74 24.72
C ASP A 4 -9.77 2.76 23.29
N VAL A 5 -10.62 2.72 22.26
CA VAL A 5 -10.14 2.72 20.86
C VAL A 5 -9.59 4.08 20.47
N LYS A 6 -10.20 5.17 20.97
CA LYS A 6 -9.69 6.53 20.75
C LYS A 6 -8.35 6.73 21.45
N GLU A 7 -8.25 6.26 22.70
CA GLU A 7 -7.02 6.34 23.48
C GLU A 7 -5.90 5.55 22.80
N LEU A 8 -6.16 4.30 22.41
CA LEU A 8 -5.20 3.48 21.68
C LEU A 8 -4.74 4.15 20.38
N ALA A 9 -5.67 4.71 19.60
CA ALA A 9 -5.34 5.38 18.36
C ALA A 9 -4.50 6.65 18.58
N THR A 10 -4.72 7.37 19.68
CA THR A 10 -3.92 8.53 20.06
C THR A 10 -2.51 8.11 20.46
N ASN A 11 -2.39 7.10 21.32
CA ASN A 11 -1.08 6.58 21.75
C ASN A 11 -0.26 6.03 20.58
N LEU A 12 -0.90 5.37 19.61
CA LEU A 12 -0.24 4.91 18.39
C LEU A 12 0.21 6.07 17.50
N HIS A 13 -0.61 7.12 17.36
CA HIS A 13 -0.22 8.33 16.63
C HIS A 13 1.03 8.96 17.26
N ASP A 14 1.03 9.14 18.58
CA ASP A 14 2.16 9.74 19.29
C ASP A 14 3.44 8.89 19.13
N LEU A 15 3.31 7.56 19.21
CA LEU A 15 4.46 6.67 19.05
C LEU A 15 5.02 6.70 17.61
N LEU A 16 4.14 6.65 16.59
CA LEU A 16 4.54 6.55 15.19
C LEU A 16 4.98 7.89 14.60
N VAL A 17 4.36 8.99 15.03
CA VAL A 17 4.54 10.32 14.44
C VAL A 17 5.35 11.22 15.36
N GLU A 18 4.97 11.35 16.64
CA GLU A 18 5.68 12.26 17.55
C GLU A 18 7.06 11.75 17.96
N GLY A 19 7.23 10.43 18.06
CA GLY A 19 8.52 9.78 18.25
C GLY A 19 9.44 9.80 17.00
N GLY A 20 8.90 10.17 15.84
CA GLY A 20 9.60 10.13 14.55
C GLY A 20 10.64 11.23 14.36
N LEU A 21 11.71 10.91 13.62
CA LEU A 21 12.82 11.85 13.32
C LEU A 21 12.51 12.82 12.17
N ARG A 22 11.51 12.55 11.34
CA ARG A 22 11.19 13.32 10.13
C ARG A 22 10.16 14.40 10.44
N LYS A 23 10.59 15.66 10.49
CA LYS A 23 9.69 16.81 10.75
C LYS A 23 8.50 16.87 9.80
N TYR A 24 8.73 16.71 8.49
CA TYR A 24 7.66 16.82 7.50
C TYR A 24 6.57 15.76 7.70
N LEU A 25 6.90 14.57 8.21
CA LEU A 25 5.92 13.51 8.46
C LEU A 25 4.92 13.94 9.55
N LYS A 26 5.40 14.66 10.58
CA LYS A 26 4.53 15.29 11.57
C LYS A 26 3.60 16.30 10.92
N ASP A 27 4.13 17.19 10.09
CA ASP A 27 3.34 18.20 9.39
C ASP A 27 2.25 17.56 8.49
N LEU A 28 2.57 16.45 7.80
CA LEU A 28 1.61 15.70 6.99
C LEU A 28 0.53 15.02 7.84
N ALA A 29 0.91 14.39 8.94
CA ALA A 29 -0.03 13.71 9.83
C ALA A 29 -0.99 14.70 10.51
N TYR A 30 -0.48 15.88 10.90
CA TYR A 30 -1.31 16.96 11.44
C TYR A 30 -2.31 17.49 10.41
N GLU A 31 -1.89 17.71 9.16
CA GLU A 31 -2.81 18.09 8.09
C GLU A 31 -3.89 17.02 7.86
N LEU A 32 -3.50 15.74 7.85
CA LEU A 32 -4.45 14.63 7.68
C LEU A 32 -5.47 14.58 8.82
N GLN A 33 -5.00 14.66 10.06
CA GLN A 33 -5.82 14.67 11.27
C GLN A 33 -6.78 15.89 11.28
N PHE A 34 -6.27 17.08 10.92
CA PHE A 34 -7.05 18.30 10.83
C PHE A 34 -8.17 18.17 9.79
N ARG A 35 -7.86 17.64 8.60
CA ARG A 35 -8.84 17.40 7.52
C ARG A 35 -9.93 16.40 7.89
N GLN A 36 -9.57 15.33 8.60
CA GLN A 36 -10.55 14.33 9.03
C GLN A 36 -11.39 14.79 10.23
N GLY A 37 -10.88 15.74 11.03
CA GLY A 37 -11.55 16.25 12.24
C GLY A 37 -11.62 15.22 13.38
N ARG A 38 -10.98 14.06 13.21
CA ARG A 38 -10.90 12.95 14.17
C ARG A 38 -9.68 12.07 13.88
N SER A 39 -9.39 11.12 14.76
CA SER A 39 -8.28 10.17 14.61
C SER A 39 -8.37 9.40 13.30
N TYR A 40 -7.39 9.61 12.42
CA TYR A 40 -7.32 8.90 11.14
C TYR A 40 -7.06 7.40 11.31
N LEU A 41 -6.32 7.01 12.36
CA LEU A 41 -6.07 5.60 12.69
C LEU A 41 -7.34 4.89 13.15
N ALA A 42 -8.10 5.51 14.06
CA ALA A 42 -9.35 4.92 14.51
C ALA A 42 -10.40 4.88 13.38
N GLU A 43 -10.50 5.96 12.61
CA GLU A 43 -11.43 6.05 11.49
C GLU A 43 -11.18 4.95 10.45
N VAL A 44 -9.93 4.72 10.07
CA VAL A 44 -9.61 3.70 9.07
C VAL A 44 -9.84 2.28 9.60
N ALA A 45 -9.51 2.02 10.88
CA ALA A 45 -9.78 0.74 11.51
C ALA A 45 -11.29 0.44 11.58
N GLU A 46 -12.10 1.40 12.04
CA GLU A 46 -13.57 1.26 12.10
C GLU A 46 -14.18 1.01 10.73
N LYS A 47 -13.77 1.79 9.71
CA LYS A 47 -14.25 1.62 8.34
C LYS A 47 -13.93 0.24 7.79
N THR A 48 -12.72 -0.26 8.07
CA THR A 48 -12.28 -1.58 7.63
C THR A 48 -13.09 -2.68 8.30
N ILE A 49 -13.20 -2.66 9.63
CA ILE A 49 -13.94 -3.67 10.41
C ILE A 49 -15.41 -3.71 10.01
N ARG A 50 -16.02 -2.56 9.73
CA ARG A 50 -17.43 -2.49 9.28
C ARG A 50 -17.64 -2.94 7.85
N ARG A 51 -16.64 -2.76 6.98
CA ARG A 51 -16.80 -3.07 5.55
C ARG A 51 -16.44 -4.51 5.23
N VAL A 52 -15.36 -5.03 5.81
CA VAL A 52 -14.79 -6.33 5.43
C VAL A 52 -15.55 -7.43 6.17
N ASN A 53 -16.27 -8.25 5.41
CA ASN A 53 -16.97 -9.41 5.95
C ASN A 53 -16.06 -10.66 5.91
N PRO A 54 -16.36 -11.69 6.71
CA PRO A 54 -15.68 -12.99 6.62
C PRO A 54 -15.65 -13.52 5.19
N ARG A 55 -14.50 -14.09 4.80
CA ARG A 55 -14.23 -14.70 3.49
C ARG A 55 -14.22 -13.73 2.30
N GLU A 56 -14.33 -12.42 2.52
CA GLU A 56 -14.07 -11.43 1.47
C GLU A 56 -12.56 -11.22 1.29
N ASN A 57 -12.15 -10.95 0.04
CA ASN A 57 -10.76 -10.67 -0.26
C ASN A 57 -10.38 -9.24 0.17
N VAL A 58 -9.19 -9.09 0.74
CA VAL A 58 -8.56 -7.79 1.00
C VAL A 58 -7.25 -7.74 0.25
N LEU A 59 -7.16 -6.83 -0.71
CA LEU A 59 -5.97 -6.70 -1.55
C LEU A 59 -4.94 -5.82 -0.84
N MET A 60 -3.76 -6.35 -0.57
CA MET A 60 -2.65 -5.64 0.08
C MET A 60 -1.55 -5.41 -0.95
N VAL A 61 -1.31 -4.16 -1.32
CA VAL A 61 -0.38 -3.79 -2.39
C VAL A 61 0.84 -3.13 -1.76
N THR A 62 2.01 -3.76 -1.86
CA THR A 62 3.25 -3.27 -1.26
C THR A 62 4.40 -3.43 -2.24
N GLY A 63 5.49 -2.69 -2.02
CA GLY A 63 6.69 -2.78 -2.82
C GLY A 63 7.19 -1.40 -3.24
N PHE A 64 8.45 -1.14 -2.94
CA PHE A 64 9.13 0.11 -3.22
C PHE A 64 10.59 -0.22 -3.53
N ARG A 65 10.95 -0.09 -4.81
CA ARG A 65 12.30 -0.36 -5.32
C ARG A 65 13.07 0.95 -5.42
N VAL A 66 14.12 1.08 -4.61
CA VAL A 66 14.81 2.36 -4.40
C VAL A 66 16.14 2.47 -5.17
N PRO A 67 16.43 3.62 -5.82
CA PRO A 67 17.73 3.87 -6.46
C PRO A 67 18.91 3.80 -5.47
N PRO A 68 20.16 3.60 -5.93
CA PRO A 68 20.56 3.46 -7.33
C PRO A 68 20.42 2.04 -7.89
N ASN A 69 20.28 1.03 -7.03
CA ASN A 69 20.26 -0.37 -7.45
C ASN A 69 18.83 -0.89 -7.69
N TYR A 70 17.81 -0.11 -7.35
CA TYR A 70 16.39 -0.46 -7.51
C TYR A 70 16.07 -1.77 -6.79
N ILE A 71 16.56 -1.92 -5.58
CA ILE A 71 16.30 -3.07 -4.71
C ILE A 71 15.06 -2.74 -3.86
N GLN A 72 14.25 -3.76 -3.57
CA GLN A 72 13.14 -3.63 -2.65
C GLN A 72 13.62 -3.20 -1.27
N GLU A 73 13.05 -2.15 -0.72
CA GLU A 73 13.28 -1.78 0.68
C GLU A 73 12.46 -2.65 1.65
N THR A 74 12.83 -2.63 2.92
CA THR A 74 12.16 -3.43 3.95
C THR A 74 10.90 -2.77 4.52
N ASP A 75 10.76 -1.46 4.33
CA ASP A 75 9.52 -0.76 4.69
C ASP A 75 8.41 -1.09 3.69
N GLY A 76 7.19 -1.28 4.20
CA GLY A 76 6.09 -1.89 3.47
C GLY A 76 5.89 -3.38 3.78
N PRO A 77 6.80 -4.29 3.37
CA PRO A 77 6.61 -5.73 3.55
C PRO A 77 6.39 -6.17 5.01
N LEU A 78 7.09 -5.56 5.97
CA LEU A 78 6.94 -5.89 7.40
C LEU A 78 5.55 -5.48 7.92
N GLY A 79 5.12 -4.25 7.63
CA GLY A 79 3.78 -3.76 7.98
C GLY A 79 2.68 -4.59 7.30
N THR A 80 2.92 -4.99 6.05
CA THR A 80 2.04 -5.89 5.29
C THR A 80 1.88 -7.22 6.01
N ALA A 81 2.95 -7.86 6.49
CA ALA A 81 2.85 -9.14 7.19
C ALA A 81 2.06 -9.03 8.52
N VAL A 82 2.23 -7.93 9.26
CA VAL A 82 1.47 -7.68 10.50
C VAL A 82 -0.01 -7.46 10.19
N LEU A 83 -0.34 -6.61 9.22
CA LEU A 83 -1.71 -6.35 8.80
C LEU A 83 -2.37 -7.59 8.21
N TYR A 84 -1.62 -8.41 7.47
CA TYR A 84 -2.08 -9.70 6.94
C TYR A 84 -2.60 -10.59 8.08
N ARG A 85 -1.84 -10.72 9.17
CA ARG A 85 -2.27 -11.47 10.36
C ARG A 85 -3.51 -10.86 11.03
N ALA A 86 -3.61 -9.53 11.09
CA ALA A 86 -4.77 -8.85 11.65
C ALA A 86 -6.05 -9.10 10.82
N LEU A 87 -5.95 -9.05 9.49
CA LEU A 87 -7.06 -9.32 8.58
C LEU A 87 -7.57 -10.76 8.70
N LEU A 88 -6.68 -11.74 8.90
CA LEU A 88 -7.09 -13.11 9.19
C LEU A 88 -7.91 -13.23 10.49
N LYS A 89 -7.69 -12.37 11.49
CA LYS A 89 -8.51 -12.34 12.72
C LYS A 89 -9.92 -11.81 12.46
N LEU A 90 -10.13 -11.08 11.37
CA LEU A 90 -11.45 -10.69 10.87
C LEU A 90 -12.06 -11.75 9.95
N GLU A 91 -11.44 -12.93 9.86
CA GLU A 91 -11.82 -14.01 8.94
C GLU A 91 -11.81 -13.61 7.45
N ALA A 92 -11.14 -12.51 7.11
CA ALA A 92 -10.95 -12.07 5.73
C ALA A 92 -9.89 -12.91 5.01
N PHE A 93 -9.84 -12.81 3.69
CA PHE A 93 -8.80 -13.41 2.86
C PHE A 93 -7.83 -12.34 2.33
N PRO A 94 -6.77 -12.02 3.08
CA PRO A 94 -5.75 -11.11 2.59
C PRO A 94 -4.97 -11.72 1.42
N VAL A 95 -4.80 -10.95 0.35
CA VAL A 95 -4.00 -11.30 -0.83
C VAL A 95 -2.97 -10.21 -1.04
N VAL A 96 -1.70 -10.59 -1.04
CA VAL A 96 -0.60 -9.65 -1.21
C VAL A 96 -0.26 -9.50 -2.69
N VAL A 97 -0.03 -8.28 -3.16
CA VAL A 97 0.50 -7.96 -4.48
C VAL A 97 1.83 -7.24 -4.30
N THR A 98 2.87 -7.73 -4.97
CA THR A 98 4.23 -7.15 -4.91
C THR A 98 4.85 -7.04 -6.30
N GLU A 99 5.97 -6.33 -6.36
CA GLU A 99 6.73 -6.10 -7.59
C GLU A 99 7.33 -7.41 -8.15
N ALA A 100 7.56 -7.44 -9.46
CA ALA A 100 8.05 -8.62 -10.19
C ALA A 100 9.47 -9.09 -9.83
N ALA A 101 10.26 -8.25 -9.16
CA ALA A 101 11.64 -8.56 -8.84
C ALA A 101 11.74 -9.64 -7.75
N GLU A 102 12.72 -10.55 -7.90
CA GLU A 102 12.93 -11.66 -6.98
C GLU A 102 13.14 -11.18 -5.54
N GLU A 103 13.87 -10.08 -5.34
CA GLU A 103 14.11 -9.48 -4.04
C GLU A 103 12.80 -8.95 -3.42
N SER A 104 11.87 -8.45 -4.24
CA SER A 104 10.56 -7.97 -3.78
C SER A 104 9.70 -9.11 -3.27
N VAL A 105 9.66 -10.22 -4.01
CA VAL A 105 8.95 -11.44 -3.64
C VAL A 105 9.57 -12.06 -2.39
N ARG A 106 10.90 -12.19 -2.35
CA ARG A 106 11.62 -12.78 -1.22
C ARG A 106 11.41 -11.99 0.07
N CYS A 107 11.43 -10.66 0.00
CA CYS A 107 11.24 -9.81 1.18
C CYS A 107 9.88 -10.07 1.85
N ILE A 108 8.78 -9.99 1.08
CA ILE A 108 7.45 -10.20 1.62
C ILE A 108 7.17 -11.66 1.99
N TYR A 109 7.69 -12.61 1.20
CA TYR A 109 7.58 -14.03 1.53
C TYR A 109 8.24 -14.33 2.88
N SER A 110 9.48 -13.87 3.09
CA SER A 110 10.20 -14.08 4.36
C SER A 110 9.51 -13.41 5.55
N ALA A 111 8.92 -12.22 5.35
CA ALA A 111 8.14 -11.55 6.40
C ALA A 111 6.90 -12.37 6.82
N LEU A 112 6.16 -12.91 5.84
CA LEU A 112 5.01 -13.79 6.10
C LEU A 112 5.43 -15.15 6.70
N GLU A 113 6.52 -15.74 6.22
CA GLU A 113 7.07 -17.01 6.72
C GLU A 113 7.50 -16.91 8.19
N THR A 114 8.09 -15.79 8.60
CA THR A 114 8.46 -15.52 9.99
C THR A 114 7.24 -15.53 10.93
N LEU A 115 6.05 -15.17 10.41
CA LEU A 115 4.79 -15.23 11.14
C LEU A 115 4.08 -16.60 11.03
N GLY A 116 4.73 -17.59 10.40
CA GLY A 116 4.22 -18.96 10.25
C GLY A 116 3.36 -19.17 9.00
N PHE A 117 3.29 -18.22 8.08
CA PHE A 117 2.52 -18.36 6.84
C PHE A 117 3.41 -18.85 5.70
N ARG A 118 2.90 -19.80 4.90
CA ARG A 118 3.58 -20.26 3.67
C ARG A 118 2.70 -19.90 2.48
N PRO A 119 2.79 -18.67 1.96
CA PRO A 119 1.91 -18.25 0.90
C PRO A 119 2.28 -18.94 -0.42
N LYS A 120 1.27 -19.27 -1.22
CA LYS A 120 1.48 -19.62 -2.62
C LYS A 120 1.94 -18.36 -3.36
N VAL A 121 3.03 -18.47 -4.10
CA VAL A 121 3.49 -17.40 -4.99
C VAL A 121 2.86 -17.62 -6.37
N ILE A 122 2.12 -16.64 -6.85
CA ILE A 122 1.48 -16.65 -8.16
C ILE A 122 2.19 -15.66 -9.05
N ASN A 123 2.67 -16.15 -10.18
CA ASN A 123 3.38 -15.34 -11.14
C ASN A 123 2.41 -14.66 -12.12
N GLY A 124 2.29 -13.33 -12.10
CA GLY A 124 1.40 -12.57 -12.97
C GLY A 124 1.85 -12.45 -14.43
N TYR A 125 3.04 -12.96 -14.76
CA TYR A 125 3.46 -13.18 -16.16
C TYR A 125 2.64 -14.29 -16.85
N GLU A 126 2.05 -15.18 -16.06
CA GLU A 126 1.16 -16.24 -16.52
C GLU A 126 -0.23 -15.93 -15.99
N VAL A 127 -1.23 -15.70 -16.83
CA VAL A 127 -2.60 -15.47 -16.35
C VAL A 127 -3.09 -16.78 -15.72
N PRO A 128 -3.17 -16.88 -14.39
CA PRO A 128 -3.46 -18.15 -13.75
C PRO A 128 -4.95 -18.44 -13.87
N ASN A 129 -5.32 -19.71 -14.14
CA ASN A 129 -6.73 -20.12 -14.24
C ASN A 129 -7.48 -20.05 -12.89
N ASP A 130 -6.76 -19.99 -11.78
CA ASP A 130 -7.29 -19.89 -10.42
C ASP A 130 -6.26 -19.19 -9.51
N LEU A 131 -6.68 -18.11 -8.84
CA LEU A 131 -5.85 -17.42 -7.83
C LEU A 131 -5.94 -18.08 -6.44
N GLY A 132 -6.79 -19.08 -6.26
CA GLY A 132 -7.00 -19.80 -5.00
C GLY A 132 -7.68 -18.94 -3.93
N ARG A 133 -7.90 -19.55 -2.76
CA ARG A 133 -8.33 -18.87 -1.51
C ARG A 133 -7.34 -19.09 -0.36
N GLU A 134 -6.18 -19.66 -0.67
CA GLU A 134 -5.10 -19.87 0.28
C GLU A 134 -4.30 -18.57 0.44
N PRO A 135 -3.48 -18.46 1.52
CA PRO A 135 -2.48 -17.40 1.61
C PRO A 135 -1.71 -17.22 0.31
N THR A 136 -1.77 -16.03 -0.28
CA THR A 136 -1.27 -15.80 -1.65
C THR A 136 -0.46 -14.52 -1.74
N VAL A 137 0.71 -14.62 -2.39
CA VAL A 137 1.50 -13.50 -2.89
C VAL A 137 1.43 -13.52 -4.41
N ILE A 138 0.89 -12.46 -4.98
CA ILE A 138 0.79 -12.24 -6.41
C ILE A 138 1.93 -11.33 -6.85
N VAL A 139 2.70 -11.81 -7.81
CA VAL A 139 3.79 -11.09 -8.46
C VAL A 139 3.20 -10.37 -9.66
N ALA A 140 3.11 -9.04 -9.63
CA ALA A 140 2.47 -8.28 -10.70
C ALA A 140 3.51 -7.69 -11.69
N PRO A 141 3.26 -7.71 -13.01
CA PRO A 141 4.16 -7.11 -13.99
C PRO A 141 4.24 -5.57 -13.83
N PRO A 142 5.41 -4.93 -14.04
CA PRO A 142 5.57 -3.48 -13.97
C PRO A 142 4.66 -2.72 -14.93
N GLN A 143 4.33 -1.46 -14.61
CA GLN A 143 3.38 -0.64 -15.36
C GLN A 143 3.67 -0.55 -16.87
N LYS A 144 4.95 -0.39 -17.23
CA LYS A 144 5.38 -0.23 -18.63
C LYS A 144 5.41 -1.56 -19.41
N GLU A 145 5.17 -2.68 -18.74
CA GLU A 145 5.20 -3.98 -19.38
C GLU A 145 3.89 -4.30 -20.12
N ARG A 146 4.02 -4.93 -21.30
CA ARG A 146 2.87 -5.31 -22.12
C ARG A 146 2.01 -6.32 -21.35
N GLY A 147 0.74 -5.97 -21.16
CA GLY A 147 -0.23 -6.85 -20.48
C GLY A 147 -0.37 -6.59 -18.98
N SER A 148 0.46 -5.75 -18.36
CA SER A 148 0.36 -5.39 -16.93
C SER A 148 -1.05 -4.93 -16.54
N GLN A 149 -1.61 -3.97 -17.31
CA GLN A 149 -2.96 -3.47 -17.04
C GLN A 149 -4.05 -4.53 -17.21
N GLN A 150 -3.89 -5.44 -18.19
CA GLN A 150 -4.83 -6.54 -18.40
C GLN A 150 -4.80 -7.52 -17.23
N PHE A 151 -3.60 -7.85 -16.75
CA PHE A 151 -3.41 -8.69 -15.58
C PHE A 151 -4.03 -8.08 -14.33
N ILE A 152 -3.79 -6.79 -14.08
CA ILE A 152 -4.36 -6.06 -12.94
C ILE A 152 -5.90 -6.09 -12.97
N ARG A 153 -6.51 -5.85 -14.14
CA ARG A 153 -7.98 -5.93 -14.30
C ARG A 153 -8.51 -7.35 -14.12
N TYR A 154 -7.78 -8.37 -14.61
CA TYR A 154 -8.14 -9.78 -14.40
C TYR A 154 -8.12 -10.14 -12.91
N MET A 155 -7.00 -9.87 -12.23
CA MET A 155 -6.82 -10.10 -10.81
C MET A 155 -7.93 -9.43 -10.00
N TRP A 156 -8.24 -8.17 -10.29
CA TRP A 156 -9.32 -7.46 -9.63
C TRP A 156 -10.68 -8.12 -9.79
N ARG A 157 -11.04 -8.49 -11.03
CA ARG A 157 -12.33 -9.13 -11.31
C ARG A 157 -12.45 -10.50 -10.66
N TYR A 158 -11.35 -11.25 -10.62
CA TYR A 158 -11.29 -12.57 -10.00
C TYR A 158 -11.42 -12.48 -8.48
N LEU A 159 -10.62 -11.62 -7.85
CA LEU A 159 -10.59 -11.47 -6.41
C LEU A 159 -11.80 -10.70 -5.87
N ASN A 160 -12.33 -9.74 -6.63
CA ASN A 160 -13.42 -8.86 -6.22
C ASN A 160 -13.24 -8.33 -4.78
N PRO A 161 -12.13 -7.60 -4.49
CA PRO A 161 -11.77 -7.27 -3.13
C PRO A 161 -12.76 -6.31 -2.47
N ALA A 162 -13.10 -6.58 -1.21
CA ALA A 162 -13.93 -5.70 -0.39
C ALA A 162 -13.17 -4.43 0.05
N ALA A 163 -11.86 -4.56 0.23
CA ALA A 163 -10.97 -3.49 0.59
C ALA A 163 -9.61 -3.61 -0.12
N VAL A 164 -8.94 -2.47 -0.32
CA VAL A 164 -7.59 -2.38 -0.84
C VAL A 164 -6.74 -1.56 0.12
N VAL A 165 -5.56 -2.05 0.45
CA VAL A 165 -4.59 -1.39 1.32
C VAL A 165 -3.28 -1.26 0.56
N TYR A 166 -2.80 -0.05 0.35
CA TYR A 166 -1.48 0.25 -0.17
C TYR A 166 -0.54 0.50 1.01
N ILE A 167 0.57 -0.22 1.06
CA ILE A 167 1.54 -0.12 2.15
C ILE A 167 2.91 0.13 1.56
N GLU A 168 3.45 1.33 1.77
CA GLU A 168 4.73 1.75 1.20
C GLU A 168 4.80 1.45 -0.30
N LYS A 169 3.76 1.90 -1.01
CA LYS A 169 3.64 1.73 -2.45
C LYS A 169 3.79 3.11 -3.08
N PRO A 170 4.78 3.36 -3.95
CA PRO A 170 4.88 4.67 -4.60
C PRO A 170 3.62 4.93 -5.41
N GLY A 171 3.14 6.17 -5.37
CA GLY A 171 2.04 6.69 -6.16
C GLY A 171 2.55 7.57 -7.29
N PRO A 172 1.91 7.56 -8.47
CA PRO A 172 2.35 8.42 -9.55
C PRO A 172 1.87 9.86 -9.34
N ASN A 173 2.59 10.79 -9.96
CA ASN A 173 2.13 12.16 -10.09
C ASN A 173 0.99 12.27 -11.13
N MET A 174 0.54 13.49 -11.41
CA MET A 174 -0.53 13.77 -12.39
C MET A 174 -0.21 13.32 -13.84
N LEU A 175 1.05 13.03 -14.14
CA LEU A 175 1.52 12.55 -15.45
C LEU A 175 1.71 11.01 -15.49
N GLY A 176 1.37 10.30 -14.41
CA GLY A 176 1.55 8.84 -14.33
C GLY A 176 2.99 8.41 -14.00
N ILE A 177 3.85 9.33 -13.52
CA ILE A 177 5.26 9.07 -13.23
C ILE A 177 5.45 8.86 -11.72
N TYR A 178 6.09 7.74 -11.35
CA TYR A 178 6.45 7.41 -9.98
C TYR A 178 7.83 7.99 -9.63
N HIS A 179 7.97 8.53 -8.42
CA HIS A 179 9.22 9.15 -7.97
C HIS A 179 9.74 8.54 -6.69
N SER A 180 11.06 8.43 -6.57
CA SER A 180 11.70 8.24 -5.26
C SER A 180 11.65 9.53 -4.44
N MET A 181 11.97 9.46 -3.14
CA MET A 181 12.15 10.64 -2.29
C MET A 181 13.22 11.61 -2.82
N GLY A 182 14.15 11.13 -3.65
CA GLY A 182 15.14 11.97 -4.32
C GLY A 182 14.64 12.66 -5.59
N GLY A 183 13.36 12.50 -5.95
CA GLY A 183 12.75 13.07 -7.15
C GLY A 183 13.12 12.37 -8.46
N LEU A 184 13.64 11.14 -8.40
CA LEU A 184 14.05 10.36 -9.58
C LEU A 184 12.90 9.49 -10.09
N ASP A 185 12.75 9.38 -11.41
CA ASP A 185 11.77 8.49 -12.05
C ASP A 185 12.08 7.02 -11.73
N ILE A 186 11.14 6.33 -11.09
CA ILE A 186 11.19 4.90 -10.74
C ILE A 186 10.07 4.09 -11.40
N THR A 187 9.33 4.69 -12.33
CA THR A 187 8.12 4.13 -12.99
C THR A 187 8.36 2.74 -13.57
N GLN A 188 9.52 2.51 -14.20
CA GLN A 188 9.84 1.24 -14.84
C GLN A 188 9.99 0.05 -13.88
N TYR A 189 10.12 0.30 -12.58
CA TYR A 189 10.36 -0.74 -11.57
C TYR A 189 9.11 -1.09 -10.76
N HIS A 190 7.97 -0.44 -11.05
CA HIS A 190 6.79 -0.49 -10.19
C HIS A 190 5.55 -0.90 -10.98
N ILE A 191 4.66 -1.65 -10.33
CA ILE A 191 3.33 -1.99 -10.84
C ILE A 191 2.45 -0.76 -10.94
N ASP A 192 1.47 -0.82 -11.86
CA ASP A 192 0.49 0.23 -12.10
C ASP A 192 -0.53 0.30 -10.94
N ALA A 193 -0.11 0.92 -9.84
CA ALA A 193 -0.97 1.18 -8.69
C ALA A 193 -2.10 2.18 -9.00
N GLU A 194 -1.96 3.00 -10.05
CA GLU A 194 -2.96 4.00 -10.39
C GLU A 194 -4.20 3.38 -11.01
N ILE A 195 -4.06 2.37 -11.87
CA ILE A 195 -5.21 1.61 -12.38
C ILE A 195 -5.93 0.89 -11.25
N LEU A 196 -5.19 0.29 -10.31
CA LEU A 196 -5.78 -0.30 -9.11
C LEU A 196 -6.56 0.74 -8.29
N LEU A 197 -6.13 2.00 -8.27
CA LEU A 197 -6.76 3.08 -7.50
C LEU A 197 -7.96 3.73 -8.22
N LYS A 198 -7.77 4.20 -9.46
CA LYS A 198 -8.73 5.04 -10.20
C LYS A 198 -9.86 4.25 -10.83
N ASP A 199 -9.51 3.17 -11.53
CA ASP A 199 -10.47 2.39 -12.31
C ASP A 199 -11.22 1.39 -11.44
N LEU A 200 -10.54 0.90 -10.40
CA LEU A 200 -10.96 -0.30 -9.68
C LEU A 200 -11.21 -0.02 -8.20
N GLY A 201 -10.33 0.72 -7.53
CA GLY A 201 -10.43 1.08 -6.10
C GLY A 201 -11.73 1.76 -5.71
N ARG A 202 -12.33 2.55 -6.62
CA ARG A 202 -13.66 3.16 -6.40
C ARG A 202 -14.79 2.14 -6.26
N SER A 203 -14.62 0.94 -6.80
CA SER A 203 -15.58 -0.16 -6.67
C SER A 203 -15.36 -0.99 -5.40
N ALA A 204 -14.17 -0.91 -4.78
CA ALA A 204 -13.98 -1.45 -3.45
C ALA A 204 -14.69 -0.58 -2.40
N GLY A 205 -15.12 -1.19 -1.30
CA GLY A 205 -15.80 -0.44 -0.26
C GLY A 205 -14.88 0.42 0.59
N VAL A 206 -13.61 0.02 0.71
CA VAL A 206 -12.60 0.74 1.49
C VAL A 206 -11.27 0.74 0.71
N THR A 207 -10.65 1.91 0.60
CA THR A 207 -9.31 2.07 0.04
C THR A 207 -8.44 2.83 1.03
N ILE A 208 -7.26 2.30 1.33
CA ILE A 208 -6.36 2.81 2.37
C ILE A 208 -4.98 2.96 1.76
N GLY A 209 -4.33 4.11 2.00
CA GLY A 209 -2.92 4.32 1.71
C GLY A 209 -2.13 4.56 2.99
N ILE A 210 -0.99 3.89 3.11
CA ILE A 210 -0.03 4.01 4.22
C ILE A 210 1.34 4.32 3.59
N GLY A 211 1.97 5.39 4.06
CA GLY A 211 3.30 5.81 3.63
C GLY A 211 3.92 6.79 4.63
N ASP A 212 5.19 7.12 4.42
CA ASP A 212 5.99 7.91 5.36
C ASP A 212 6.77 9.08 4.71
N GLY A 213 6.78 9.15 3.38
CA GLY A 213 7.59 10.03 2.55
C GLY A 213 6.80 11.13 1.85
N GLY A 214 5.55 10.87 1.46
CA GLY A 214 4.68 11.80 0.73
C GLY A 214 4.54 11.48 -0.77
N ASN A 215 5.31 10.52 -1.29
CA ASN A 215 5.29 10.05 -2.68
C ASN A 215 4.54 8.71 -2.84
N GLU A 216 3.91 8.21 -1.79
CA GLU A 216 3.16 6.96 -1.77
C GLU A 216 1.68 7.14 -2.15
N VAL A 217 1.06 6.04 -2.55
CA VAL A 217 -0.39 5.99 -2.79
C VAL A 217 -1.13 6.39 -1.50
N GLY A 218 -2.06 7.35 -1.64
CA GLY A 218 -2.83 7.91 -0.53
C GLY A 218 -2.37 9.30 -0.09
N MET A 219 -1.09 9.64 -0.29
CA MET A 219 -0.55 10.96 0.09
C MET A 219 -1.15 12.13 -0.69
N GLY A 220 -1.82 11.84 -1.81
CA GLY A 220 -2.63 12.82 -2.54
C GLY A 220 -3.77 13.46 -1.71
N VAL A 221 -4.21 12.85 -0.60
CA VAL A 221 -5.19 13.44 0.32
C VAL A 221 -4.67 14.71 1.00
N VAL A 222 -3.35 14.78 1.20
CA VAL A 222 -2.62 15.92 1.79
C VAL A 222 -1.65 16.55 0.79
N TYR A 223 -2.01 16.52 -0.50
CA TYR A 223 -1.16 16.95 -1.62
C TYR A 223 -0.48 18.32 -1.43
N GLU A 224 -1.23 19.33 -0.99
CA GLU A 224 -0.65 20.67 -0.78
C GLU A 224 0.38 20.69 0.36
N ALA A 225 0.17 19.90 1.41
CA ALA A 225 1.13 19.77 2.50
C ALA A 225 2.39 19.01 2.02
N VAL A 226 2.24 17.97 1.20
CA VAL A 226 3.37 17.27 0.55
C VAL A 226 4.22 18.26 -0.24
N ARG A 227 3.60 19.05 -1.12
CA ARG A 227 4.32 20.05 -1.94
C ARG A 227 5.07 21.09 -1.12
N LYS A 228 4.52 21.44 0.05
CA LYS A 228 5.04 22.49 0.93
C LYS A 228 6.17 21.99 1.84
N TYR A 229 6.03 20.80 2.42
CA TYR A 229 6.90 20.32 3.51
C TYR A 229 7.88 19.23 3.08
N VAL A 230 7.55 18.45 2.04
CA VAL A 230 8.41 17.33 1.60
C VAL A 230 9.47 17.84 0.62
N PRO A 231 10.76 17.51 0.84
CA PRO A 231 11.81 17.81 -0.12
C PRO A 231 11.47 17.28 -1.52
N TYR A 232 11.65 18.11 -2.55
CA TYR A 232 11.28 17.80 -3.94
C TYR A 232 9.77 17.59 -4.19
N GLY A 233 8.90 17.76 -3.19
CA GLY A 233 7.45 17.59 -3.35
C GLY A 233 6.82 18.56 -4.36
N SER A 234 7.46 19.71 -4.59
CA SER A 234 7.06 20.70 -5.60
C SER A 234 8.00 20.77 -6.83
N ILE A 235 9.08 19.97 -6.87
CA ILE A 235 10.14 20.05 -7.90
C ILE A 235 10.55 18.63 -8.35
N CYS A 236 10.16 18.22 -9.56
CA CYS A 236 10.63 16.98 -10.21
C CYS A 236 12.15 17.10 -10.50
N ARG A 237 12.90 16.00 -10.33
CA ARG A 237 14.29 15.88 -10.84
C ARG A 237 14.39 14.94 -12.04
N CYS A 238 13.28 14.81 -12.72
CA CYS A 238 13.06 13.97 -13.89
C CYS A 238 13.80 14.60 -15.08
N PRO A 239 14.58 13.82 -15.85
CA PRO A 239 15.30 14.33 -17.02
C PRO A 239 14.35 14.83 -18.12
#